data_AF-V5GNZ4-F1
#
_entry.id   AF-V5GNZ4-F1
#
_cell.length_a   1.000
_cell.length_b   1.000
_cell.length_c   1.000
_cell.angle_alpha   90.00
_cell.angle_beta   90.00
_cell.angle_gamma   90.00
#
_symmetry.space_group_name_H-M   'P 1'
#
loop_
_entity.id
_entity.type
_entity.pdbx_description
1 polymer ?
#
loop_
_entity_poly.entity_id
_entity_poly.type
_entity_poly.pdbx_seq_one_letter_code
_entity_poly.pdbx_strand_id
1 'polypeptide(L)'
;MGRNKYDLSDAGDEKKGPLDVEFVPKEEKKEYSFIQLYRYATGFDKFLLVMGLLSAVVTGVIQPLNMILFGTLTGDIIDYAIAINTPGISDDDFAAATEVFIEAIRYFAVMNSLIGVGMFVFSYISTEFFNYSALRQIYKIRSVYLSKVLNQDVPWYDLHQTGDFASRMSEDIFKFEDGIGEKIPMFLTFQIVFIASLIIAFVKGWELALICLTSLPASLIAIGVIALLTSKLAKKELDAYSSAGSIAEEVLSSIRTVVAFGGQRKEIERYDENLVFAKNNNIKRSMFAAIGFGLLWFIIYSSYALAFWYGVRLVLRDRPLGDDAVYTPGNMVTVFFSVMTGSMNFGVSSPYIEAFGYLKLPE
;
A
#
# COMPACT_ATOMS: atom_id res chain seq x y z
N MET A 1 -23.38 -52.90 25.91
CA MET A 1 -24.76 -52.47 25.56
C MET A 1 -24.61 -51.33 24.55
N GLY A 2 -24.63 -51.61 23.25
CA GLY A 2 -25.81 -51.53 22.37
C GLY A 2 -25.88 -50.12 21.74
N ARG A 3 -25.92 -49.88 20.42
CA ARG A 3 -26.36 -50.70 19.29
C ARG A 3 -25.59 -50.30 18.01
N ASN A 4 -25.23 -51.33 17.25
CA ASN A 4 -24.94 -51.28 15.82
C ASN A 4 -26.19 -50.81 15.05
N LYS A 5 -26.03 -49.93 14.07
CA LYS A 5 -27.05 -49.69 13.04
C LYS A 5 -26.39 -49.27 11.72
N TYR A 6 -25.78 -50.25 11.06
CA TYR A 6 -25.59 -50.23 9.62
C TYR A 6 -26.25 -51.51 9.10
N ASP A 7 -27.48 -51.37 8.63
CA ASP A 7 -28.24 -52.42 7.98
C ASP A 7 -27.77 -52.46 6.52
N LEU A 8 -27.03 -53.51 6.15
CA LEU A 8 -26.48 -53.74 4.81
C LEU A 8 -27.46 -54.58 3.98
N SER A 9 -28.68 -54.09 3.81
CA SER A 9 -29.67 -54.69 2.92
C SER A 9 -30.34 -53.63 2.06
N ASP A 10 -29.58 -53.04 1.16
CA ASP A 10 -30.11 -52.67 -0.15
C ASP A 10 -28.95 -52.67 -1.15
N ALA A 11 -28.75 -53.83 -1.76
CA ALA A 11 -27.84 -54.01 -2.87
C ALA A 11 -28.53 -53.47 -4.13
N GLY A 12 -28.40 -52.17 -4.36
CA GLY A 12 -28.59 -51.54 -5.66
C GLY A 12 -27.22 -51.33 -6.31
N ASP A 13 -27.01 -52.00 -7.44
CA ASP A 13 -25.81 -51.98 -8.28
C ASP A 13 -25.19 -50.59 -8.45
N GLU A 14 -23.93 -50.44 -8.00
CA GLU A 14 -22.88 -49.78 -8.77
C GLU A 14 -21.52 -50.21 -8.19
N LYS A 15 -20.80 -51.05 -8.92
CA LYS A 15 -19.45 -51.50 -8.57
C LYS A 15 -18.50 -50.31 -8.61
N LYS A 16 -18.20 -49.72 -7.45
CA LYS A 16 -17.09 -48.77 -7.31
C LYS A 16 -15.76 -49.48 -7.56
N GLY A 17 -14.99 -48.98 -8.51
CA GLY A 17 -13.69 -49.54 -8.88
C GLY A 17 -12.60 -49.11 -7.89
N PRO A 18 -11.45 -49.79 -7.84
CA PRO A 18 -10.31 -49.42 -6.98
C PRO A 18 -9.64 -48.08 -7.36
N LEU A 19 -10.23 -47.32 -8.29
CA LEU A 19 -9.77 -46.02 -8.80
C LEU A 19 -10.77 -44.89 -8.54
N ASP A 20 -11.86 -45.14 -7.80
CA ASP A 20 -12.79 -44.09 -7.41
C ASP A 20 -12.19 -43.28 -6.25
N VAL A 21 -11.30 -42.35 -6.61
CA VAL A 21 -10.78 -41.33 -5.70
C VAL A 21 -11.97 -40.43 -5.35
N GLU A 22 -12.49 -40.58 -4.13
CA GLU A 22 -13.41 -39.60 -3.56
C GLU A 22 -12.72 -38.23 -3.62
N PHE A 23 -13.25 -37.35 -4.47
CA PHE A 23 -12.83 -35.96 -4.54
C PHE A 23 -13.16 -35.34 -3.18
N VAL A 24 -12.20 -35.33 -2.26
CA VAL A 24 -12.31 -34.58 -1.02
C VAL A 24 -12.57 -33.13 -1.46
N PRO A 25 -13.73 -32.54 -1.15
CA PRO A 25 -14.01 -31.17 -1.55
C PRO A 25 -12.89 -30.30 -0.95
N LYS A 26 -12.25 -29.47 -1.81
CA LYS A 26 -11.30 -28.45 -1.37
C LYS A 26 -11.93 -27.73 -0.18
N GLU A 27 -11.38 -27.91 1.02
CA GLU A 27 -11.87 -27.20 2.20
C GLU A 27 -11.93 -25.71 1.86
N GLU A 28 -13.10 -25.10 2.04
CA GLU A 28 -13.25 -23.65 1.90
C GLU A 28 -12.22 -23.00 2.82
N LYS A 29 -11.26 -22.28 2.21
CA LYS A 29 -10.23 -21.52 2.91
C LYS A 29 -10.90 -20.59 3.91
N LYS A 30 -10.97 -20.99 5.18
CA LYS A 30 -11.56 -20.16 6.25
C LYS A 30 -10.70 -18.90 6.40
N GLU A 31 -11.25 -17.76 5.98
CA GLU A 31 -10.61 -16.48 6.19
C GLU A 31 -10.50 -16.20 7.70
N TYR A 32 -9.28 -15.91 8.17
CA TYR A 32 -9.08 -15.52 9.55
C TYR A 32 -9.48 -14.05 9.75
N SER A 33 -10.14 -13.76 10.88
CA SER A 33 -10.35 -12.37 11.28
C SER A 33 -9.02 -11.71 11.60
N PHE A 34 -8.84 -10.43 11.24
CA PHE A 34 -7.59 -9.71 11.43
C PHE A 34 -7.14 -9.67 12.90
N ILE A 35 -8.10 -9.63 13.84
CA ILE A 35 -7.83 -9.64 15.28
C ILE A 35 -7.32 -11.01 15.74
N GLN A 36 -7.75 -12.09 15.08
CA GLN A 36 -7.30 -13.45 15.39
C GLN A 36 -5.84 -13.69 14.99
N LEU A 37 -5.28 -12.88 14.07
CA LEU A 37 -3.85 -12.92 13.73
C LEU A 37 -2.99 -12.63 14.97
N TYR A 38 -3.45 -11.75 15.87
CA TYR A 38 -2.77 -11.39 17.11
C TYR A 38 -3.07 -12.34 18.30
N ARG A 39 -3.58 -13.55 18.08
CA ARG A 39 -3.95 -14.49 19.16
C ARG A 39 -2.78 -14.86 20.09
N TYR A 40 -1.56 -14.80 19.59
CA TYR A 40 -0.35 -15.16 20.35
C TYR A 40 0.26 -13.99 21.12
N ALA A 41 -0.29 -12.78 20.97
CA ALA A 41 0.17 -11.57 21.66
C ALA A 41 -0.04 -11.67 23.18
N THR A 42 1.03 -11.50 23.93
CA THR A 42 1.01 -11.40 25.41
C THR A 42 0.44 -10.06 25.88
N GLY A 43 0.17 -9.91 27.18
CA GLY A 43 -0.30 -8.63 27.74
C GLY A 43 0.68 -7.46 27.47
N PHE A 44 1.98 -7.74 27.50
CA PHE A 44 3.01 -6.75 27.13
C PHE A 44 2.98 -6.40 25.64
N ASP A 45 2.77 -7.38 24.76
CA ASP A 45 2.69 -7.14 23.32
C ASP A 45 1.47 -6.26 22.98
N LYS A 46 0.34 -6.46 23.68
CA LYS A 46 -0.84 -5.59 23.54
C LYS A 46 -0.54 -4.16 23.97
N PHE A 47 0.21 -3.96 25.05
CA PHE A 47 0.63 -2.63 25.48
C PHE A 47 1.53 -1.95 24.43
N LEU A 48 2.51 -2.67 23.88
CA LEU A 48 3.36 -2.15 22.80
C LEU A 48 2.56 -1.76 21.56
N LEU A 49 1.60 -2.60 21.14
CA LEU A 49 0.75 -2.32 19.99
C LEU A 49 -0.11 -1.06 20.20
N VAL A 50 -0.66 -0.86 21.40
CA VAL A 50 -1.44 0.35 21.72
C VAL A 50 -0.55 1.60 21.69
N MET A 51 0.63 1.54 22.31
CA MET A 51 1.58 2.66 22.28
C MET A 51 2.07 2.97 20.87
N GLY A 52 2.38 1.95 20.08
CA GLY A 52 2.74 2.11 18.68
C GLY A 52 1.61 2.73 17.86
N LEU A 53 0.37 2.33 18.10
CA LEU A 53 -0.81 2.86 17.41
C LEU A 53 -1.03 4.34 17.72
N LEU A 54 -0.92 4.74 18.99
CA LEU A 54 -0.98 6.15 19.38
C LEU A 54 0.14 6.97 18.74
N SER A 55 1.35 6.41 18.69
CA SER A 55 2.51 7.03 18.05
C SER A 55 2.33 7.20 16.53
N ALA A 56 1.76 6.21 15.84
CA ALA A 56 1.39 6.29 14.43
C ALA A 56 0.36 7.40 14.16
N VAL A 57 -0.63 7.56 15.05
CA VAL A 57 -1.61 8.65 14.95
C VAL A 57 -0.95 10.01 15.05
N VAL A 58 -0.06 10.18 16.04
CA VAL A 58 0.67 11.44 16.22
C VAL A 58 1.53 11.75 14.99
N THR A 59 2.30 10.78 14.49
CA THR A 59 3.10 10.93 13.26
C THR A 59 2.24 11.32 12.06
N GLY A 60 1.06 10.71 11.90
CA GLY A 60 0.17 11.01 10.79
C GLY A 60 -0.43 12.42 10.83
N VAL A 61 -0.65 13.00 12.02
CA VAL A 61 -1.13 14.37 12.19
C VAL A 61 -0.01 15.40 12.01
N ILE A 62 1.21 15.06 12.37
CA ILE A 62 2.37 15.96 12.26
C ILE A 62 2.64 16.38 10.81
N GLN A 63 2.51 15.47 9.84
CA GLN A 63 2.82 15.79 8.44
C GLN A 63 1.91 16.88 7.84
N PRO A 64 0.57 16.84 7.98
CA PRO A 64 -0.31 17.95 7.58
C PRO A 64 -0.09 19.26 8.36
N LEU A 65 0.31 19.19 9.64
CA LEU A 65 0.65 20.40 10.42
C LEU A 65 1.82 21.17 9.79
N ASN A 66 2.79 20.46 9.21
CA ASN A 66 3.88 21.10 8.48
C ASN A 66 3.39 21.89 7.26
N MET A 67 2.31 21.45 6.61
CA MET A 67 1.73 22.17 5.47
C MET A 67 1.12 23.51 5.87
N ILE A 68 0.56 23.60 7.08
CA ILE A 68 0.05 24.86 7.63
C ILE A 68 1.20 25.84 7.86
N LEU A 69 2.30 25.39 8.47
CA LEU A 69 3.50 26.20 8.68
C LEU A 69 4.10 26.70 7.37
N PHE A 70 4.14 25.85 6.35
CA PHE A 70 4.61 26.24 5.03
C PHE A 70 3.70 27.30 4.39
N GLY A 71 2.39 27.16 4.58
CA GLY A 71 1.42 28.15 4.12
C GLY A 71 1.53 29.49 4.84
N THR A 72 1.69 29.50 6.16
CA THR A 72 1.89 30.76 6.92
C THR A 72 3.14 31.48 6.47
N LEU A 73 4.28 30.77 6.36
CA LEU A 73 5.52 31.35 5.86
C LEU A 73 5.37 31.92 4.46
N THR A 74 4.62 31.24 3.58
CA THR A 74 4.38 31.75 2.23
C THR A 74 3.55 33.03 2.24
N GLY A 75 2.57 33.14 3.15
CA GLY A 75 1.85 34.38 3.41
C GLY A 75 2.81 35.50 3.85
N ASP A 76 3.64 35.24 4.85
CA ASP A 76 4.59 36.20 5.41
C ASP A 76 5.60 36.68 4.35
N ILE A 77 6.08 35.78 3.47
CA ILE A 77 6.96 36.13 2.33
C ILE A 77 6.25 37.09 1.37
N ILE A 78 4.98 36.84 1.08
CA ILE A 78 4.20 37.66 0.14
C ILE A 78 3.89 39.02 0.76
N ASP A 79 3.55 39.07 2.04
CA ASP A 79 3.29 40.33 2.74
C ASP A 79 4.56 41.18 2.84
N TYR A 80 5.71 40.56 3.15
CA TYR A 80 7.01 41.22 3.07
C TYR A 80 7.32 41.72 1.65
N ALA A 81 7.06 40.90 0.63
CA ALA A 81 7.27 41.30 -0.77
C ALA A 81 6.38 42.48 -1.17
N ILE A 82 5.14 42.57 -0.68
CA ILE A 82 4.24 43.71 -0.93
C ILE A 82 4.79 44.96 -0.23
N ALA A 83 5.23 44.85 1.03
CA ALA A 83 5.77 45.96 1.79
C ALA A 83 6.97 46.61 1.09
N ILE A 84 7.99 45.81 0.72
CA ILE A 84 9.23 46.34 0.10
C ILE A 84 9.03 46.89 -1.32
N ASN A 85 8.00 46.46 -2.04
CA ASN A 85 7.69 46.95 -3.39
C ASN A 85 6.73 48.14 -3.38
N THR A 86 6.31 48.63 -2.21
CA THR A 86 5.43 49.80 -2.10
C THR A 86 6.22 51.07 -2.40
N PRO A 87 5.82 51.89 -3.40
CA PRO A 87 6.55 53.10 -3.77
C PRO A 87 6.56 54.12 -2.62
N GLY A 88 7.75 54.59 -2.24
CA GLY A 88 7.91 55.63 -1.20
C GLY A 88 7.92 55.11 0.24
N ILE A 89 8.23 53.84 0.47
CA ILE A 89 8.46 53.28 1.81
C ILE A 89 9.56 54.07 2.54
N SER A 90 9.34 54.36 3.82
CA SER A 90 10.36 54.99 4.67
C SER A 90 11.41 53.95 5.10
N ASP A 91 12.64 54.41 5.41
CA ASP A 91 13.69 53.51 5.90
C ASP A 91 13.28 52.79 7.20
N ASP A 92 12.50 53.46 8.05
CA ASP A 92 11.96 52.92 9.30
C ASP A 92 10.92 51.80 9.04
N ASP A 93 10.00 52.00 8.09
CA ASP A 93 9.01 50.99 7.71
C ASP A 93 9.66 49.77 7.04
N PHE A 94 10.73 49.98 6.28
CA PHE A 94 11.51 48.90 5.68
C PHE A 94 12.22 48.06 6.74
N ALA A 95 12.83 48.70 7.74
CA ALA A 95 13.46 48.02 8.87
C ALA A 95 12.42 47.21 9.67
N ALA A 96 11.26 47.80 9.97
CA ALA A 96 10.17 47.12 10.68
C ALA A 96 9.64 45.90 9.92
N ALA A 97 9.39 46.01 8.61
CA ALA A 97 8.95 44.90 7.77
C ALA A 97 9.99 43.76 7.73
N THR A 98 11.27 44.12 7.72
CA THR A 98 12.37 43.15 7.74
C THR A 98 12.45 42.42 9.09
N GLU A 99 12.27 43.11 10.21
CA GLU A 99 12.27 42.48 11.54
C GLU A 99 11.12 41.47 11.68
N VAL A 100 9.90 41.85 11.29
CA VAL A 100 8.72 40.95 11.30
C VAL A 100 8.97 39.71 10.44
N PHE A 101 9.55 39.89 9.26
CA PHE A 101 9.87 38.78 8.35
C PHE A 101 10.92 37.82 8.93
N ILE A 102 11.98 38.36 9.56
CA ILE A 102 13.01 37.54 10.21
C ILE A 102 12.44 36.78 11.41
N GLU A 103 11.53 37.39 12.17
CA GLU A 103 10.82 36.72 13.26
C GLU A 103 9.94 35.57 12.74
N ALA A 104 9.21 35.78 11.64
CA ALA A 104 8.41 34.75 10.99
C ALA A 104 9.26 33.56 10.49
N ILE A 105 10.41 33.83 9.85
CA ILE A 105 11.36 32.78 9.44
C ILE A 105 11.89 32.02 10.65
N ARG A 106 12.25 32.73 11.72
CA ARG A 106 12.76 32.10 12.95
C ARG A 106 11.70 31.21 13.58
N TYR A 107 10.45 31.68 13.67
CA TYR A 107 9.33 30.89 14.16
C TYR A 107 9.12 29.63 13.31
N PHE A 108 9.08 29.77 11.98
CA PHE A 108 8.97 28.64 11.06
C PHE A 108 10.11 27.63 11.25
N ALA A 109 11.36 28.09 11.31
CA ALA A 109 12.53 27.22 11.45
C ALA A 109 12.51 26.44 12.77
N VAL A 110 12.18 27.10 13.89
CA VAL A 110 12.08 26.44 15.20
C VAL A 110 10.92 25.44 15.22
N MET A 111 9.73 25.82 14.74
CA MET A 111 8.58 24.93 14.71
C MET A 111 8.79 23.72 13.80
N ASN A 112 9.32 23.92 12.60
CA ASN A 112 9.62 22.83 11.67
C ASN A 112 10.69 21.89 12.24
N SER A 113 11.68 22.41 12.96
CA SER A 113 12.70 21.59 13.65
C SER A 113 12.07 20.74 14.76
N LEU A 114 11.19 21.31 15.58
CA LEU A 114 10.46 20.57 16.63
C LEU A 114 9.55 19.48 16.04
N ILE A 115 8.86 19.80 14.94
CA ILE A 115 8.06 18.84 14.17
C ILE A 115 8.93 17.71 13.64
N GLY A 116 10.11 18.00 13.08
CA GLY A 116 11.03 16.99 12.56
C GLY A 116 11.52 16.03 13.65
N VAL A 117 11.91 16.56 14.81
CA VAL A 117 12.31 15.75 15.97
C VAL A 117 11.14 14.91 16.46
N GLY A 118 9.94 15.49 16.57
CA GLY A 118 8.73 14.77 16.95
C GLY A 118 8.43 13.63 15.99
N MET A 119 8.43 13.89 14.68
CA MET A 119 8.18 12.90 13.64
C MET A 119 9.20 11.76 13.70
N PHE A 120 10.47 12.06 13.92
CA PHE A 120 11.51 11.04 14.07
C PHE A 120 11.24 10.12 15.27
N VAL A 121 10.98 10.71 16.44
CA VAL A 121 10.75 9.96 17.69
C VAL A 121 9.48 9.11 17.59
N PHE A 122 8.36 9.68 17.17
CA PHE A 122 7.09 8.95 17.11
C PHE A 122 7.06 7.92 15.98
N SER A 123 7.68 8.20 14.83
CA SER A 123 7.81 7.22 13.75
C SER A 123 8.66 6.03 14.21
N TYR A 124 9.80 6.29 14.86
CA TYR A 124 10.67 5.26 15.40
C TYR A 124 9.96 4.37 16.43
N ILE A 125 9.29 4.97 17.43
CA ILE A 125 8.54 4.23 18.45
C ILE A 125 7.46 3.36 17.80
N SER A 126 6.73 3.91 16.83
CA SER A 126 5.66 3.20 16.12
C SER A 126 6.19 1.95 15.42
N THR A 127 7.18 2.11 14.54
CA THR A 127 7.75 1.01 13.76
C THR A 127 8.42 -0.05 14.64
N GLU A 128 9.24 0.37 15.61
CA GLU A 128 9.95 -0.57 16.49
C GLU A 128 9.01 -1.35 17.39
N PHE A 129 7.96 -0.74 17.95
CA PHE A 129 7.05 -1.45 18.85
C PHE A 129 6.23 -2.51 18.11
N PHE A 130 5.80 -2.22 16.89
CA PHE A 130 5.14 -3.19 16.03
C PHE A 130 6.08 -4.32 15.60
N ASN A 131 7.29 -4.00 15.15
CA ASN A 131 8.28 -5.01 14.75
C ASN A 131 8.71 -5.89 15.93
N TYR A 132 8.94 -5.30 17.11
CA TYR A 132 9.30 -6.06 18.30
C TYR A 132 8.16 -7.00 18.75
N SER A 133 6.91 -6.53 18.72
CA SER A 133 5.73 -7.35 18.99
C SER A 133 5.57 -8.49 17.97
N ALA A 134 5.82 -8.22 16.69
CA ALA A 134 5.77 -9.22 15.62
C ALA A 134 6.81 -10.33 15.83
N LEU A 135 8.07 -9.96 16.10
CA LEU A 135 9.16 -10.91 16.35
C LEU A 135 8.87 -11.85 17.52
N ARG A 136 8.32 -11.33 18.63
CA ARG A 136 7.96 -12.15 19.80
C ARG A 136 6.83 -13.13 19.49
N GLN A 137 5.81 -12.68 18.77
CA GLN A 137 4.71 -13.54 18.35
C GLN A 137 5.21 -14.63 17.40
N ILE A 138 6.10 -14.29 16.47
CA ILE A 138 6.63 -15.26 15.51
C ILE A 138 7.56 -16.27 16.12
N TYR A 139 8.39 -15.87 17.09
CA TYR A 139 9.17 -16.82 17.86
C TYR A 139 8.26 -17.89 18.50
N LYS A 140 7.13 -17.47 19.08
CA LYS A 140 6.16 -18.39 19.68
C LYS A 140 5.43 -19.24 18.63
N ILE A 141 5.05 -18.64 17.50
CA ILE A 141 4.42 -19.36 16.38
C ILE A 141 5.36 -20.42 15.83
N ARG A 142 6.62 -20.09 15.55
CA ARG A 142 7.63 -21.05 15.06
C ARG A 142 7.84 -22.21 16.05
N SER A 143 7.92 -21.90 17.34
CA SER A 143 8.08 -22.94 18.38
C SER A 143 6.87 -23.87 18.44
N VAL A 144 5.64 -23.34 18.46
CA VAL A 144 4.41 -24.14 18.49
C VAL A 144 4.23 -24.91 17.18
N TYR A 145 4.49 -24.28 16.04
CA TYR A 145 4.38 -24.91 14.72
C TYR A 145 5.34 -26.09 14.62
N LEU A 146 6.63 -25.89 14.91
CA LEU A 146 7.62 -26.97 14.90
C LEU A 146 7.25 -28.09 15.88
N SER A 147 6.84 -27.74 17.10
CA SER A 147 6.40 -28.73 18.09
C SER A 147 5.19 -29.53 17.62
N LYS A 148 4.21 -28.90 16.95
CA LYS A 148 3.03 -29.58 16.44
C LYS A 148 3.33 -30.43 15.22
N VAL A 149 4.11 -29.91 14.27
CA VAL A 149 4.52 -30.66 13.09
C VAL A 149 5.27 -31.91 13.51
N LEU A 150 6.22 -31.85 14.45
CA LEU A 150 6.98 -33.02 14.92
C LEU A 150 6.16 -34.06 15.71
N ASN A 151 4.96 -33.71 16.17
CA ASN A 151 4.08 -34.60 16.95
C ASN A 151 2.86 -35.10 16.14
N GLN A 152 2.88 -34.96 14.82
CA GLN A 152 1.82 -35.52 13.96
C GLN A 152 1.99 -37.03 13.77
N ASP A 153 0.88 -37.68 13.43
CA ASP A 153 0.83 -39.11 13.13
C ASP A 153 1.41 -39.41 11.74
N VAL A 154 1.92 -40.64 11.57
CA VAL A 154 2.52 -41.10 10.30
C VAL A 154 1.59 -40.92 9.09
N PRO A 155 0.27 -41.23 9.17
CA PRO A 155 -0.65 -40.99 8.07
C PRO A 155 -0.75 -39.53 7.64
N TRP A 156 -0.57 -38.57 8.56
CA TRP A 156 -0.58 -37.15 8.21
C TRP A 156 0.65 -36.78 7.37
N TYR A 157 1.82 -37.35 7.66
CA TYR A 157 3.01 -37.18 6.84
C TYR A 157 2.93 -37.91 5.49
N ASP A 158 2.22 -39.03 5.40
CA ASP A 158 1.99 -39.72 4.12
C ASP A 158 1.10 -38.89 3.17
N LEU A 159 0.22 -38.05 3.72
CA LEU A 159 -0.66 -37.15 2.97
C LEU A 159 -0.03 -35.78 2.65
N HIS A 160 0.98 -35.35 3.40
CA HIS A 160 1.60 -34.02 3.26
C HIS A 160 3.09 -34.15 2.90
N GLN A 161 3.48 -33.67 1.72
CA GLN A 161 4.86 -33.77 1.24
C GLN A 161 5.85 -33.04 2.18
N THR A 162 6.97 -33.67 2.48
CA THR A 162 8.00 -33.18 3.42
C THR A 162 8.60 -31.82 3.05
N GLY A 163 8.60 -31.45 1.76
CA GLY A 163 9.08 -30.14 1.29
C GLY A 163 8.18 -28.97 1.68
N ASP A 164 6.90 -29.23 1.94
CA ASP A 164 5.89 -28.21 2.23
C ASP A 164 6.09 -27.59 3.63
N PHE A 165 6.66 -28.31 4.58
CA PHE A 165 6.88 -27.80 5.95
C PHE A 165 8.01 -26.78 6.04
N ALA A 166 9.11 -27.04 5.33
CA ALA A 166 10.28 -26.17 5.34
C ALA A 166 9.99 -24.84 4.61
N SER A 167 9.25 -24.90 3.50
CA SER A 167 8.77 -23.72 2.78
C SER A 167 7.76 -22.94 3.63
N ARG A 168 6.71 -23.58 4.17
CA ARG A 168 5.72 -22.90 5.04
C ARG A 168 6.37 -22.23 6.25
N MET A 169 7.37 -22.87 6.87
CA MET A 169 8.06 -22.30 8.02
C MET A 169 8.99 -21.12 7.67
N SER A 170 9.54 -21.09 6.46
CA SER A 170 10.50 -20.06 6.03
C SER A 170 9.83 -18.91 5.27
N GLU A 171 8.84 -19.21 4.45
CA GLU A 171 8.16 -18.24 3.57
C GLU A 171 6.87 -17.71 4.21
N ASP A 172 5.94 -18.57 4.61
CA ASP A 172 4.61 -18.10 5.04
C ASP A 172 4.65 -17.45 6.41
N ILE A 173 5.47 -17.97 7.33
CA ILE A 173 5.72 -17.31 8.61
C ILE A 173 6.43 -15.97 8.41
N PHE A 174 7.30 -15.83 7.41
CA PHE A 174 7.96 -14.55 7.11
C PHE A 174 6.98 -13.55 6.49
N LYS A 175 6.13 -13.96 5.55
CA LYS A 175 5.03 -13.12 5.04
C LYS A 175 4.12 -12.66 6.18
N PHE A 176 3.85 -13.55 7.13
CA PHE A 176 3.09 -13.25 8.34
C PHE A 176 3.79 -12.19 9.21
N GLU A 177 5.12 -12.28 9.39
CA GLU A 177 5.97 -11.29 10.09
C GLU A 177 5.82 -9.89 9.53
N ASP A 178 6.07 -9.80 8.23
CA ASP A 178 6.06 -8.57 7.46
C ASP A 178 4.65 -7.94 7.47
N GLY A 179 3.61 -8.79 7.49
CA GLY A 179 2.23 -8.37 7.57
C GLY A 179 1.79 -7.77 8.90
N ILE A 180 2.16 -8.38 10.03
CA ILE A 180 1.74 -7.94 11.38
C ILE A 180 2.67 -6.90 12.01
N GLY A 181 3.87 -6.73 11.43
CA GLY A 181 4.89 -5.78 11.86
C GLY A 181 4.66 -4.39 11.28
N GLU A 182 5.64 -3.87 10.54
CA GLU A 182 5.73 -2.48 10.07
C GLU A 182 4.60 -2.03 9.12
N LYS A 183 3.99 -2.95 8.37
CA LYS A 183 2.95 -2.60 7.39
C LYS A 183 1.72 -1.96 8.01
N ILE A 184 1.34 -2.36 9.23
CA ILE A 184 0.16 -1.85 9.93
C ILE A 184 0.33 -0.40 10.39
N PRO A 185 1.39 -0.03 11.14
CA PRO A 185 1.61 1.36 11.52
C PRO A 185 1.82 2.27 10.31
N MET A 186 2.48 1.80 9.24
CA MET A 186 2.59 2.55 7.98
C MET A 186 1.23 2.83 7.36
N PHE A 187 0.41 1.79 7.18
CA PHE A 187 -0.94 1.93 6.64
C PHE A 187 -1.78 2.91 7.45
N LEU A 188 -1.78 2.76 8.78
CA LEU A 188 -2.52 3.64 9.68
C LEU A 188 -2.04 5.09 9.57
N THR A 189 -0.72 5.31 9.54
CA THR A 189 -0.14 6.65 9.36
C THR A 189 -0.64 7.28 8.07
N PHE A 190 -0.60 6.56 6.95
CA PHE A 190 -1.10 7.09 5.66
C PHE A 190 -2.59 7.41 5.66
N GLN A 191 -3.42 6.59 6.30
CA GLN A 191 -4.86 6.88 6.45
C GLN A 191 -5.10 8.12 7.31
N ILE A 192 -4.33 8.29 8.39
CA ILE A 192 -4.46 9.43 9.28
C ILE A 192 -3.99 10.72 8.59
N VAL A 193 -2.88 10.66 7.84
CA VAL A 193 -2.42 11.79 7.01
C VAL A 193 -3.51 12.19 6.01
N PHE A 194 -4.12 11.22 5.33
CA PHE A 194 -5.21 11.47 4.38
C PHE A 194 -6.41 12.17 5.03
N ILE A 195 -6.89 11.66 6.17
CA ILE A 195 -8.03 12.24 6.86
C ILE A 195 -7.68 13.63 7.42
N ALA A 196 -6.54 13.76 8.09
CA ALA A 196 -6.12 15.03 8.70
C ALA A 196 -5.87 16.12 7.65
N SER A 197 -5.26 15.77 6.51
CA SER A 197 -4.99 16.76 5.46
C SER A 197 -6.27 17.21 4.74
N LEU A 198 -7.25 16.31 4.55
CA LEU A 198 -8.58 16.70 4.06
C LEU A 198 -9.30 17.62 5.04
N ILE A 199 -9.28 17.30 6.34
CA ILE A 199 -9.89 18.18 7.37
C ILE A 199 -9.26 19.57 7.32
N ILE A 200 -7.93 19.67 7.29
CA ILE A 200 -7.22 20.95 7.22
C ILE A 200 -7.58 21.72 5.95
N ALA A 201 -7.65 21.04 4.81
CA ALA A 201 -8.04 21.65 3.54
C ALA A 201 -9.46 22.24 3.58
N PHE A 202 -10.43 21.49 4.12
CA PHE A 202 -11.82 21.96 4.22
C PHE A 202 -11.98 23.10 5.23
N VAL A 203 -11.24 23.08 6.34
CA VAL A 203 -11.27 24.15 7.34
C VAL A 203 -10.66 25.44 6.80
N LYS A 204 -9.55 25.35 6.05
CA LYS A 204 -8.85 26.53 5.52
C LYS A 204 -9.49 27.13 4.27
N GLY A 205 -10.13 26.33 3.42
CA GLY A 205 -10.73 26.82 2.18
C GLY A 205 -11.51 25.75 1.44
N TRP A 206 -12.79 25.61 1.77
CA TRP A 206 -13.65 24.54 1.25
C TRP A 206 -13.89 24.61 -0.27
N GLU A 207 -14.00 25.80 -0.88
CA GLU A 207 -14.23 25.96 -2.34
C GLU A 207 -13.03 25.43 -3.13
N LEU A 208 -11.81 25.80 -2.71
CA LEU A 208 -10.58 25.33 -3.33
C LEU A 208 -10.34 23.84 -3.06
N ALA A 209 -10.63 23.39 -1.83
CA ALA A 209 -10.49 21.98 -1.46
C ALA A 209 -11.36 21.07 -2.34
N LEU A 210 -12.61 21.46 -2.64
CA LEU A 210 -13.51 20.70 -3.52
C LEU A 210 -12.94 20.55 -4.94
N ILE A 211 -12.34 21.60 -5.49
CA ILE A 211 -11.74 21.57 -6.82
C ILE A 211 -10.52 20.67 -6.83
N CYS A 212 -9.64 20.79 -5.84
CA CYS A 212 -8.50 19.89 -5.68
C CYS A 212 -8.96 18.42 -5.51
N LEU A 213 -10.08 18.19 -4.81
CA LEU A 213 -10.65 16.87 -4.60
C LEU A 213 -11.15 16.22 -5.90
N THR A 214 -11.50 16.98 -6.94
CA THR A 214 -11.93 16.39 -8.23
C THR A 214 -10.85 15.53 -8.91
N SER A 215 -9.58 15.77 -8.58
CA SER A 215 -8.45 14.98 -9.09
C SER A 215 -8.36 13.58 -8.47
N LEU A 216 -8.89 13.39 -7.26
CA LEU A 216 -8.91 12.09 -6.59
C LEU A 216 -9.74 11.04 -7.32
N PRO A 217 -11.06 11.23 -7.56
CA PRO A 217 -11.84 10.23 -8.27
C PRO A 217 -11.33 10.04 -9.70
N ALA A 218 -10.86 11.10 -10.37
CA ALA A 218 -10.28 11.00 -11.71
C ALA A 218 -9.03 10.10 -11.74
N SER A 219 -8.11 10.30 -10.80
CA SER A 219 -6.90 9.47 -10.67
C SER A 219 -7.21 8.04 -10.24
N LEU A 220 -8.15 7.84 -9.31
CA LEU A 220 -8.59 6.50 -8.87
C LEU A 220 -9.21 5.70 -10.02
N ILE A 221 -10.07 6.32 -10.84
CA ILE A 221 -10.66 5.67 -12.01
C ILE A 221 -9.57 5.30 -13.02
N ALA A 222 -8.64 6.22 -13.31
CA ALA A 222 -7.53 5.95 -14.22
C ALA A 222 -6.69 4.77 -13.73
N ILE A 223 -6.24 4.80 -12.46
CA ILE A 223 -5.46 3.72 -11.83
C ILE A 223 -6.22 2.40 -11.88
N GLY A 224 -7.50 2.41 -11.51
CA GLY A 224 -8.34 1.21 -11.51
C GLY A 224 -8.44 0.56 -12.88
N VAL A 225 -8.67 1.35 -13.94
CA VAL A 225 -8.74 0.84 -15.32
C VAL A 225 -7.39 0.26 -15.75
N ILE A 226 -6.29 0.96 -15.48
CA ILE A 226 -4.95 0.50 -15.83
C ILE A 226 -4.62 -0.80 -15.08
N ALA A 227 -4.88 -0.86 -13.78
CA ALA A 227 -4.64 -2.03 -12.95
C ALA A 227 -5.41 -3.26 -13.46
N LEU A 228 -6.68 -3.10 -13.84
CA LEU A 228 -7.49 -4.18 -14.42
C LEU A 228 -6.94 -4.67 -15.76
N LEU A 229 -6.51 -3.77 -16.63
CA LEU A 229 -5.94 -4.11 -17.93
C LEU A 229 -4.58 -4.81 -17.78
N THR A 230 -3.69 -4.25 -16.95
CA THR A 230 -2.36 -4.81 -16.70
C THR A 230 -2.44 -6.15 -15.99
N SER A 231 -3.37 -6.34 -15.04
CA SER A 231 -3.59 -7.63 -14.37
C SER A 231 -4.05 -8.73 -15.34
N LYS A 232 -5.01 -8.42 -16.24
CA LYS A 232 -5.44 -9.36 -17.27
C LYS A 232 -4.32 -9.77 -18.22
N LEU A 233 -3.48 -8.81 -18.62
CA LEU A 233 -2.34 -9.10 -19.49
C LEU A 233 -1.24 -9.87 -18.75
N ALA A 234 -0.98 -9.56 -17.47
CA ALA A 234 -0.03 -10.29 -16.65
C ALA A 234 -0.44 -11.76 -16.47
N LYS A 235 -1.74 -12.05 -16.31
CA LYS A 235 -2.24 -13.43 -16.27
C LYS A 235 -1.96 -14.19 -17.58
N LYS A 236 -2.26 -13.58 -18.73
CA LYS A 236 -1.96 -14.19 -20.04
C LYS A 236 -0.47 -14.41 -20.28
N GLU A 237 0.36 -13.51 -19.78
CA GLU A 237 1.81 -13.63 -19.82
C GLU A 237 2.28 -14.83 -19.00
N LEU A 238 1.76 -14.97 -17.77
CA LEU A 238 2.06 -16.09 -16.89
C LEU A 238 1.62 -17.44 -17.49
N ASP A 239 0.43 -17.51 -18.09
CA ASP A 239 -0.08 -18.73 -18.74
C ASP A 239 0.84 -19.16 -19.91
N ALA A 240 1.33 -18.20 -20.70
CA ALA A 240 2.27 -18.46 -21.79
C ALA A 240 3.64 -18.92 -21.29
N TYR A 241 4.17 -18.28 -20.24
CA TYR A 241 5.42 -18.69 -19.60
C TYR A 241 5.31 -20.08 -18.96
N SER A 242 4.17 -20.40 -18.33
CA SER A 242 3.91 -21.73 -17.80
C SER A 242 3.93 -22.78 -18.91
N SER A 243 3.32 -22.49 -20.05
CA SER A 243 3.30 -23.42 -21.20
C SER A 243 4.70 -23.64 -21.77
N ALA A 244 5.49 -22.57 -21.94
CA ALA A 244 6.89 -22.67 -22.35
C ALA A 244 7.74 -23.43 -21.33
N GLY A 245 7.51 -23.18 -20.03
CA GLY A 245 8.17 -23.86 -18.92
C GLY A 245 7.90 -25.36 -18.92
N SER A 246 6.66 -25.79 -19.14
CA SER A 246 6.32 -27.22 -19.25
C SER A 246 7.01 -27.90 -20.42
N ILE A 247 7.16 -27.22 -21.56
CA ILE A 247 7.92 -27.75 -22.71
C ILE A 247 9.40 -27.91 -22.34
N ALA A 248 9.99 -26.89 -21.71
CA ALA A 248 11.38 -26.97 -21.27
C ALA A 248 11.58 -28.11 -20.26
N GLU A 249 10.66 -28.28 -19.32
CA GLU A 249 10.68 -29.36 -18.34
C GLU A 249 10.56 -30.75 -18.99
N GLU A 250 9.65 -30.93 -19.96
CA GLU A 250 9.51 -32.17 -20.75
C GLU A 250 10.80 -32.51 -21.51
N VAL A 251 11.39 -31.52 -22.18
CA VAL A 251 12.57 -31.71 -23.03
C VAL A 251 13.82 -31.97 -22.20
N LEU A 252 14.01 -31.24 -21.11
CA LEU A 252 15.16 -31.40 -20.22
C LEU A 252 15.08 -32.69 -19.41
N SER A 253 13.90 -33.08 -18.93
CA SER A 253 13.71 -34.35 -18.23
C SER A 253 13.94 -35.56 -19.15
N SER A 254 13.63 -35.42 -20.44
CA SER A 254 13.76 -36.48 -21.45
C SER A 254 14.88 -36.24 -22.47
N ILE A 255 15.95 -35.53 -22.07
CA ILE A 255 17.02 -35.08 -22.98
C ILE A 255 17.69 -36.22 -23.76
N ARG A 256 17.85 -37.39 -23.15
CA ARG A 256 18.44 -38.57 -23.82
C ARG A 256 17.60 -39.01 -25.01
N THR A 257 16.28 -38.97 -24.89
CA THR A 257 15.33 -39.32 -25.96
C THR A 257 15.39 -38.28 -27.08
N VAL A 258 15.36 -37.00 -26.73
CA VAL A 258 15.41 -35.91 -27.72
C VAL A 258 16.70 -35.97 -28.54
N VAL A 259 17.84 -36.24 -27.91
CA VAL A 259 19.14 -36.41 -28.59
C VAL A 259 19.15 -37.68 -29.44
N ALA A 260 18.63 -38.80 -28.94
CA ALA A 260 18.59 -40.07 -29.67
C ALA A 260 17.80 -40.00 -30.99
N PHE A 261 16.74 -39.19 -31.02
CA PHE A 261 15.93 -38.96 -32.23
C PHE A 261 16.33 -37.71 -33.03
N GLY A 262 17.39 -36.99 -32.62
CA GLY A 262 17.83 -35.76 -33.30
C GLY A 262 16.80 -34.62 -33.26
N GLY A 263 15.87 -34.63 -32.30
CA GLY A 263 14.72 -33.71 -32.21
C GLY A 263 15.03 -32.32 -31.66
N GLN A 264 16.29 -32.02 -31.34
CA GLN A 264 16.69 -30.79 -30.62
C GLN A 264 16.16 -29.52 -31.30
N ARG A 265 16.28 -29.44 -32.63
CA ARG A 265 15.86 -28.25 -33.39
C ARG A 265 14.34 -28.05 -33.36
N LYS A 266 13.58 -29.15 -33.37
CA LYS A 266 12.11 -29.14 -33.32
C LYS A 266 11.62 -28.66 -31.95
N GLU A 267 12.25 -29.11 -30.87
CA GLU A 267 11.88 -28.70 -29.51
C GLU A 267 12.29 -27.24 -29.23
N ILE A 268 13.40 -26.76 -29.80
CA ILE A 268 13.77 -25.34 -29.75
C ILE A 268 12.71 -24.47 -30.43
N GLU A 269 12.24 -24.87 -31.61
CA GLU A 269 11.19 -24.14 -32.35
C GLU A 269 9.87 -24.11 -31.57
N ARG A 270 9.46 -25.26 -30.98
CA ARG A 270 8.28 -25.37 -30.11
C ARG A 270 8.38 -24.48 -28.86
N TYR A 271 9.56 -24.33 -28.29
CA TYR A 271 9.80 -23.41 -27.16
C TYR A 271 9.77 -21.94 -27.61
N ASP A 272 10.38 -21.61 -28.75
CA ASP A 272 10.42 -20.25 -29.31
C ASP A 272 9.03 -19.71 -29.67
N GLU A 273 8.16 -20.53 -30.26
CA GLU A 273 6.78 -20.14 -30.59
C GLU A 273 6.01 -19.61 -29.35
N ASN A 274 6.18 -20.26 -28.20
CA ASN A 274 5.53 -19.84 -26.94
C ASN A 274 6.19 -18.58 -26.34
N LEU A 275 7.50 -18.42 -26.50
CA LEU A 275 8.24 -17.23 -26.07
C LEU A 275 7.87 -15.99 -26.88
N VAL A 276 7.66 -16.12 -28.21
CA VAL A 276 7.24 -15.01 -29.07
C VAL A 276 5.88 -14.49 -28.62
N PHE A 277 4.96 -15.38 -28.26
CA PHE A 277 3.67 -14.99 -27.70
C PHE A 277 3.82 -14.24 -26.37
N ALA A 278 4.62 -14.76 -25.43
CA ALA A 278 4.89 -14.11 -24.15
C ALA A 278 5.52 -12.72 -24.32
N LYS A 279 6.53 -12.59 -25.20
CA LYS A 279 7.17 -11.32 -25.57
C LYS A 279 6.16 -10.31 -26.11
N ASN A 280 5.33 -10.69 -27.08
CA ASN A 280 4.35 -9.79 -27.68
C ASN A 280 3.30 -9.32 -26.67
N ASN A 281 2.90 -10.19 -25.74
CA ASN A 281 2.00 -9.83 -24.67
C ASN A 281 2.65 -8.89 -23.64
N ASN A 282 3.92 -9.12 -23.29
CA ASN A 282 4.69 -8.24 -22.42
C ASN A 282 4.88 -6.84 -23.04
N ILE A 283 5.18 -6.74 -24.35
CA ILE A 283 5.29 -5.45 -25.04
C ILE A 283 3.97 -4.68 -24.95
N LYS A 284 2.83 -5.33 -25.21
CA LYS A 284 1.51 -4.72 -25.07
C LYS A 284 1.25 -4.29 -23.63
N ARG A 285 1.51 -5.15 -22.65
CA ARG A 285 1.36 -4.87 -21.21
C ARG A 285 2.18 -3.64 -20.81
N SER A 286 3.45 -3.59 -21.20
CA SER A 286 4.37 -2.50 -20.90
C SER A 286 3.91 -1.19 -21.53
N MET A 287 3.39 -1.22 -22.76
CA MET A 287 2.83 -0.04 -23.41
C MET A 287 1.58 0.48 -22.69
N PHE A 288 0.64 -0.41 -22.32
CA PHE A 288 -0.55 -0.01 -21.55
C PHE A 288 -0.19 0.53 -20.17
N ALA A 289 0.77 -0.08 -19.49
CA ALA A 289 1.27 0.41 -18.20
C ALA A 289 1.92 1.80 -18.34
N ALA A 290 2.73 2.02 -19.38
CA ALA A 290 3.38 3.30 -19.63
C ALA A 290 2.38 4.41 -19.99
N ILE A 291 1.41 4.12 -20.87
CA ILE A 291 0.31 5.06 -21.20
C ILE A 291 -0.48 5.39 -19.93
N GLY A 292 -0.77 4.38 -19.11
CA GLY A 292 -1.46 4.54 -17.85
C GLY A 292 -0.72 5.45 -16.87
N PHE A 293 0.59 5.23 -16.71
CA PHE A 293 1.44 6.06 -15.87
C PHE A 293 1.53 7.50 -16.40
N GLY A 294 1.66 7.66 -17.72
CA GLY A 294 1.64 8.99 -18.37
C GLY A 294 0.32 9.73 -18.16
N LEU A 295 -0.81 9.04 -18.29
CA LEU A 295 -2.14 9.60 -18.02
C LEU A 295 -2.29 10.02 -16.56
N LEU A 296 -1.77 9.24 -15.63
CA LEU A 296 -1.76 9.58 -14.20
C LEU A 296 -1.01 10.88 -13.93
N TRP A 297 0.21 11.02 -14.44
CA TRP A 297 0.99 12.27 -14.29
C TRP A 297 0.31 13.45 -14.99
N PHE A 298 -0.30 13.22 -16.14
CA PHE A 298 -1.07 14.25 -16.84
C PHE A 298 -2.26 14.75 -16.00
N ILE A 299 -3.01 13.86 -15.35
CA ILE A 299 -4.11 14.22 -14.45
C ILE A 299 -3.60 15.04 -13.26
N ILE A 300 -2.47 14.63 -12.66
CA ILE A 300 -1.85 15.35 -11.53
C ILE A 300 -1.47 16.79 -11.94
N TYR A 301 -0.71 16.97 -13.03
CA TYR A 301 -0.31 18.30 -13.47
C TYR A 301 -1.49 19.16 -13.95
N SER A 302 -2.48 18.55 -14.60
CA SER A 302 -3.72 19.24 -15.00
C SER A 302 -4.50 19.72 -13.77
N SER A 303 -4.55 18.91 -12.71
CA SER A 303 -5.14 19.31 -11.43
C SER A 303 -4.37 20.47 -10.79
N TYR A 304 -3.03 20.48 -10.89
CA TYR A 304 -2.24 21.59 -10.35
C TYR A 304 -2.57 22.88 -11.08
N ALA A 305 -2.56 22.83 -12.42
CA ALA A 305 -2.91 23.99 -13.24
C ALA A 305 -4.32 24.51 -12.91
N LEU A 306 -5.32 23.62 -12.77
CA LEU A 306 -6.68 24.00 -12.41
C LEU A 306 -6.78 24.61 -11.00
N ALA A 307 -6.12 23.98 -10.02
CA ALA A 307 -6.10 24.46 -8.64
C ALA A 307 -5.44 25.84 -8.52
N PHE A 308 -4.32 26.07 -9.21
CA PHE A 308 -3.67 27.38 -9.23
C PHE A 308 -4.50 28.42 -9.99
N TRP A 309 -5.05 28.09 -11.15
CA TRP A 309 -5.87 29.02 -11.94
C TRP A 309 -7.11 29.49 -11.18
N TYR A 310 -7.81 28.57 -10.52
CA TYR A 310 -8.99 28.93 -9.71
C TYR A 310 -8.60 29.56 -8.37
N GLY A 311 -7.57 29.04 -7.70
CA GLY A 311 -7.07 29.56 -6.43
C GLY A 311 -6.63 31.02 -6.53
N VAL A 312 -5.91 31.41 -7.59
CA VAL A 312 -5.54 32.82 -7.83
C VAL A 312 -6.78 33.70 -7.98
N ARG A 313 -7.83 33.24 -8.66
CA ARG A 313 -9.09 34.01 -8.79
C ARG A 313 -9.78 34.19 -7.44
N LEU A 314 -9.77 33.18 -6.57
CA LEU A 314 -10.30 33.28 -5.21
C LEU A 314 -9.50 34.31 -4.38
N VAL A 315 -8.18 34.23 -4.42
CA VAL A 315 -7.30 35.18 -3.71
C VAL A 315 -7.56 36.61 -4.20
N LEU A 316 -7.71 36.83 -5.51
CA LEU A 316 -8.02 38.15 -6.05
C LEU A 316 -9.44 38.64 -5.67
N ARG A 317 -10.41 37.73 -5.54
CA ARG A 317 -11.79 38.04 -5.12
C ARG A 317 -11.84 38.46 -3.66
N ASP A 318 -11.08 37.79 -2.79
CA ASP A 318 -11.10 38.00 -1.34
C ASP A 318 -10.08 39.06 -0.89
N ARG A 319 -9.13 39.45 -1.75
CA ARG A 319 -8.18 40.55 -1.51
C ARG A 319 -8.79 41.84 -0.92
N PRO A 320 -9.95 42.35 -1.37
CA PRO A 320 -10.55 43.56 -0.81
C PRO A 320 -11.14 43.38 0.60
N LEU A 321 -11.29 42.15 1.12
CA LEU A 321 -11.81 41.91 2.48
C LEU A 321 -10.75 42.14 3.59
N GLY A 322 -9.47 42.26 3.25
CA GLY A 322 -8.41 42.46 4.26
C GLY A 322 -8.36 41.30 5.26
N ASP A 323 -8.59 41.58 6.54
CA ASP A 323 -8.49 40.60 7.64
C ASP A 323 -9.60 39.52 7.62
N ASP A 324 -10.73 39.78 6.95
CA ASP A 324 -11.83 38.81 6.80
C ASP A 324 -11.61 37.87 5.58
N ALA A 325 -10.48 38.00 4.87
CA ALA A 325 -10.18 37.20 3.71
C ALA A 325 -9.91 35.73 4.08
N VAL A 326 -10.79 34.84 3.64
CA VAL A 326 -10.62 33.38 3.83
C VAL A 326 -9.50 32.86 2.93
N TYR A 327 -9.45 33.34 1.68
CA TYR A 327 -8.44 32.95 0.70
C TYR A 327 -7.27 33.92 0.65
N THR A 328 -6.31 33.75 1.57
CA THR A 328 -4.98 34.35 1.46
C THR A 328 -4.06 33.48 0.61
N PRO A 329 -2.96 34.02 0.04
CA PRO A 329 -1.97 33.23 -0.67
C PRO A 329 -1.42 32.06 0.16
N GLY A 330 -1.21 32.28 1.47
CA GLY A 330 -0.79 31.24 2.40
C GLY A 330 -1.83 30.13 2.62
N ASN A 331 -3.11 30.49 2.79
CA ASN A 331 -4.19 29.50 2.88
C ASN A 331 -4.38 28.72 1.57
N MET A 332 -4.24 29.39 0.42
CA MET A 332 -4.28 28.72 -0.89
C MET A 332 -3.20 27.63 -1.00
N VAL A 333 -1.94 27.97 -0.66
CA VAL A 333 -0.82 27.02 -0.66
C VAL A 333 -1.07 25.89 0.35
N THR A 334 -1.54 26.22 1.55
CA THR A 334 -1.89 25.22 2.58
C THR A 334 -2.91 24.21 2.06
N VAL A 335 -4.02 24.68 1.48
CA VAL A 335 -5.11 23.83 0.97
C VAL A 335 -4.61 22.97 -0.18
N PHE A 336 -3.88 23.56 -1.13
CA PHE A 336 -3.32 22.84 -2.28
C PHE A 336 -2.40 21.69 -1.86
N PHE A 337 -1.38 21.98 -1.03
CA PHE A 337 -0.44 20.95 -0.58
C PHE A 337 -1.12 19.92 0.34
N SER A 338 -2.07 20.33 1.19
CA SER A 338 -2.79 19.40 2.07
C SER A 338 -3.62 18.37 1.29
N VAL A 339 -4.39 18.80 0.28
CA VAL A 339 -5.17 17.87 -0.54
C VAL A 339 -4.25 16.95 -1.36
N MET A 340 -3.18 17.50 -1.92
CA MET A 340 -2.20 16.76 -2.72
C MET A 340 -1.47 15.70 -1.88
N THR A 341 -0.96 16.06 -0.71
CA THR A 341 -0.31 15.13 0.22
C THR A 341 -1.30 14.05 0.68
N GLY A 342 -2.54 14.42 1.02
CA GLY A 342 -3.55 13.42 1.38
C GLY A 342 -3.79 12.42 0.26
N SER A 343 -3.96 12.94 -0.95
CA SER A 343 -4.20 12.13 -2.15
C SER A 343 -3.08 11.15 -2.44
N MET A 344 -1.83 11.60 -2.33
CA MET A 344 -0.65 10.77 -2.53
C MET A 344 -0.54 9.67 -1.47
N ASN A 345 -0.75 9.99 -0.19
CA ASN A 345 -0.70 9.02 0.90
C ASN A 345 -1.79 7.95 0.78
N PHE A 346 -2.99 8.34 0.34
CA PHE A 346 -4.06 7.38 0.04
C PHE A 346 -3.63 6.42 -1.08
N GLY A 347 -3.05 6.94 -2.17
CA GLY A 347 -2.54 6.10 -3.28
C GLY A 347 -1.44 5.13 -2.84
N VAL A 348 -0.48 5.60 -2.04
CA VAL A 348 0.64 4.79 -1.52
C VAL A 348 0.16 3.76 -0.48
N SER A 349 -1.00 3.97 0.15
CA SER A 349 -1.57 3.00 1.11
C SER A 349 -2.13 1.72 0.47
N SER A 350 -2.38 1.71 -0.84
CA SER A 350 -3.04 0.61 -1.56
C SER A 350 -2.32 -0.75 -1.44
N PRO A 351 -1.00 -0.87 -1.63
CA PRO A 351 -0.29 -2.16 -1.52
C PRO A 351 -0.36 -2.78 -0.12
N TYR A 352 -0.53 -1.98 0.93
CA TYR A 352 -0.66 -2.49 2.29
C TYR A 352 -2.00 -3.21 2.51
N ILE A 353 -3.08 -2.74 1.87
CA ILE A 353 -4.38 -3.42 1.89
C ILE A 353 -4.26 -4.79 1.24
N GLU A 354 -3.55 -4.87 0.11
CA GLU A 354 -3.29 -6.13 -0.59
C GLU A 354 -2.47 -7.08 0.28
N ALA A 355 -1.42 -6.58 0.93
CA ALA A 355 -0.62 -7.36 1.88
C ALA A 355 -1.46 -7.94 3.02
N PHE A 356 -2.42 -7.19 3.57
CA PHE A 356 -3.35 -7.70 4.59
C PHE A 356 -4.35 -8.72 4.04
N GLY A 357 -4.69 -8.64 2.76
CA GLY A 357 -5.51 -9.63 2.07
C GLY A 357 -4.82 -11.00 2.04
N TYR A 358 -3.54 -11.04 1.68
CA TYR A 358 -2.75 -12.28 1.68
C TYR A 358 -2.64 -12.92 3.07
N LEU A 359 -2.59 -12.14 4.15
CA LEU A 359 -2.53 -12.67 5.52
C LEU A 359 -3.80 -13.38 5.99
N LYS A 360 -4.96 -13.07 5.39
CA LYS A 360 -6.24 -13.64 5.80
C LYS A 360 -6.54 -14.98 5.14
N LEU A 361 -5.89 -15.28 4.03
CA LEU A 361 -6.08 -16.53 3.30
C LEU A 361 -5.19 -17.62 3.91
N PRO A 362 -5.75 -18.74 4.40
CA PRO A 362 -4.93 -19.90 4.72
C PRO A 362 -4.28 -20.44 3.44
N GLU A 363 -2.96 -20.61 3.44
CA GLU A 363 -2.24 -21.51 2.53
C GLU A 363 -2.08 -22.89 3.16
#